data_AF-A0A167FH07-F1
#
_entry.id   AF-A0A167FH07-F1
#
_cell.length_a   1.000
_cell.length_b   1.000
_cell.length_c   1.000
_cell.angle_alpha   90.00
_cell.angle_beta   90.00
_cell.angle_gamma   90.00
#
_symmetry.space_group_name_H-M   'P 1'
#
loop_
_entity.id
_entity.type
_entity.pdbx_description
1 polymer ?
#
loop_
_entity_poly.entity_id
_entity_poly.type
_entity_poly.pdbx_seq_one_letter_code
_entity_poly.pdbx_strand_id
1 'polypeptide(L)'
;MARVRPWLDRKEKWQDNRDRHAYAAELALDISAPLDESIRRASLECNLAEDAMRSAVLGHQNIHRFRKERAPNLKNVAVHLTKQEFEARGQEFDMHEHGTAWKARLDILQHDPDAAQAGREILLMHRETAAHQVRVSRKAREVDHTNTAAALQKEVHAYNIWTGGHILGLTVKGRSLDYGHPQFFGTELGEAFVRQLVGKSGQELAKDFETFVTQGSRVVGSSARTT
;
A
#
# COMPACT_ATOMS: atom_id res chain seq x y z
N MET A 1 32.15 -20.83 -16.43
CA MET A 1 30.69 -20.69 -16.26
C MET A 1 30.37 -19.23 -15.97
N ALA A 2 29.72 -18.53 -16.89
CA ALA A 2 29.38 -17.11 -16.74
C ALA A 2 28.32 -16.93 -15.65
N ARG A 3 28.59 -16.08 -14.66
CA ARG A 3 27.60 -15.69 -13.64
C ARG A 3 26.48 -14.91 -14.33
N VAL A 4 25.31 -15.52 -14.48
CA VAL A 4 24.09 -14.83 -14.91
C VAL A 4 23.82 -13.72 -13.91
N ARG A 5 23.80 -12.48 -14.40
CA ARG A 5 23.65 -11.26 -13.60
C ARG A 5 22.17 -11.08 -13.25
N PRO A 6 21.73 -11.30 -11.99
CA PRO A 6 20.30 -11.38 -11.63
C PRO A 6 19.47 -10.13 -11.89
N TRP A 7 20.10 -9.00 -12.23
CA TRP A 7 19.42 -7.75 -12.55
C TRP A 7 18.95 -7.66 -14.00
N LEU A 8 19.59 -8.37 -14.94
CA LEU A 8 19.17 -8.40 -16.34
C LEU A 8 17.83 -9.12 -16.47
N ASP A 9 17.70 -10.28 -15.81
CA ASP A 9 16.44 -11.05 -15.71
C ASP A 9 15.30 -10.25 -15.05
N ARG A 10 15.62 -9.35 -14.12
CA ARG A 10 14.60 -8.48 -13.50
C ARG A 10 14.09 -7.42 -14.48
N LYS A 11 15.00 -6.81 -15.25
CA LYS A 11 14.63 -5.79 -16.24
C LYS A 11 13.78 -6.40 -17.37
N GLU A 12 14.14 -7.60 -17.82
CA GLU A 12 13.41 -8.35 -18.83
C GLU A 12 12.01 -8.75 -18.32
N LYS A 13 11.90 -9.31 -17.11
CA LYS A 13 10.60 -9.60 -16.47
C LYS A 13 9.72 -8.36 -16.26
N TRP A 14 10.34 -7.21 -16.00
CA TRP A 14 9.61 -5.94 -15.85
C TRP A 14 9.06 -5.45 -17.18
N GLN A 15 9.82 -5.59 -18.25
CA GLN A 15 9.36 -5.24 -19.59
C GLN A 15 8.25 -6.18 -20.05
N ASP A 16 8.42 -7.49 -19.89
CA ASP A 16 7.37 -8.49 -20.17
C ASP A 16 6.06 -8.21 -19.43
N ASN A 17 6.14 -7.84 -18.15
CA ASN A 17 4.95 -7.47 -17.38
C ASN A 17 4.33 -6.16 -17.88
N ARG A 18 5.14 -5.16 -18.26
CA ARG A 18 4.62 -3.92 -18.86
C ARG A 18 3.89 -4.20 -20.16
N ASP A 19 4.46 -5.02 -21.03
CA ASP A 19 3.89 -5.35 -22.32
C ASP A 19 2.60 -6.16 -22.17
N ARG A 20 2.55 -7.11 -21.22
CA ARG A 20 1.31 -7.81 -20.84
C ARG A 20 0.23 -6.88 -20.31
N HIS A 21 0.60 -5.90 -19.48
CA HIS A 21 -0.34 -4.92 -18.96
C HIS A 21 -0.84 -3.95 -20.04
N ALA A 22 0.01 -3.54 -20.97
CA ALA A 22 -0.37 -2.72 -22.11
C ALA A 22 -1.35 -3.47 -23.02
N TYR A 23 -1.04 -4.71 -23.38
CA TYR A 23 -1.92 -5.58 -24.17
C TYR A 23 -3.27 -5.81 -23.48
N ALA A 24 -3.28 -6.06 -22.17
CA ALA A 24 -4.52 -6.21 -21.41
C ALA A 24 -5.35 -4.90 -21.35
N ALA A 25 -4.70 -3.74 -21.39
CA ALA A 25 -5.38 -2.45 -21.44
C ALA A 25 -6.01 -2.18 -22.81
N GLU A 26 -5.30 -2.50 -23.90
CA GLU A 26 -5.84 -2.45 -25.27
C GLU A 26 -7.03 -3.38 -25.44
N LEU A 27 -6.91 -4.64 -25.01
CA LEU A 27 -8.02 -5.61 -25.09
C LEU A 27 -9.24 -5.16 -24.27
N ALA A 28 -9.01 -4.51 -23.13
CA ALA A 28 -10.08 -3.95 -22.31
C ALA A 28 -10.77 -2.77 -23.00
N LEU A 29 -10.03 -1.90 -23.69
CA LEU A 29 -10.60 -0.82 -24.49
C LEU A 29 -11.49 -1.35 -25.61
N ASP A 30 -10.99 -2.33 -26.36
CA ASP A 30 -11.70 -2.99 -27.48
C ASP A 30 -13.01 -3.66 -27.04
N ILE A 31 -13.05 -4.22 -25.83
CA ILE A 31 -14.28 -4.80 -25.27
C ILE A 31 -15.21 -3.71 -24.72
N SER A 32 -14.65 -2.63 -24.18
CA SER A 32 -15.42 -1.61 -23.47
C SER A 32 -16.14 -0.63 -24.41
N ALA A 33 -15.62 -0.38 -25.61
CA ALA A 33 -16.25 0.53 -26.57
C ALA A 33 -17.58 -0.03 -27.14
N PRO A 34 -17.67 -1.31 -27.57
CA PRO A 34 -18.93 -1.93 -27.97
C PRO A 34 -19.94 -2.01 -26.82
N LEU A 35 -19.45 -2.25 -25.59
CA LEU A 35 -20.29 -2.28 -24.40
C LEU A 35 -20.91 -0.91 -24.09
N ASP A 36 -20.13 0.17 -24.24
CA ASP A 36 -20.64 1.53 -24.07
C ASP A 36 -21.69 1.91 -25.09
N GLU A 37 -21.45 1.56 -26.35
CA GLU A 37 -22.42 1.80 -27.41
C GLU A 37 -23.70 0.99 -27.16
N SER A 38 -23.57 -0.23 -26.64
CA SER A 38 -24.72 -1.08 -26.27
C SER A 38 -25.51 -0.50 -25.09
N ILE A 39 -24.82 0.01 -24.06
CA ILE A 39 -25.47 0.66 -22.92
C ILE A 39 -26.16 1.95 -23.36
N ARG A 40 -25.52 2.74 -24.22
CA ARG A 40 -26.10 3.98 -24.76
C ARG A 40 -27.37 3.67 -25.55
N ARG A 41 -27.36 2.69 -26.45
CA ARG A 41 -28.55 2.24 -27.19
C ARG A 41 -29.66 1.76 -26.25
N ALA A 42 -29.34 0.90 -25.30
CA ALA A 42 -30.30 0.40 -24.32
C ALA A 42 -30.90 1.53 -23.47
N SER A 43 -30.11 2.56 -23.14
CA SER A 43 -30.61 3.71 -22.37
C SER A 43 -31.64 4.52 -23.15
N LEU A 44 -31.41 4.68 -24.46
CA LEU A 44 -32.34 5.34 -25.38
C LEU A 44 -33.61 4.51 -25.59
N GLU A 45 -33.48 3.19 -25.74
CA GLU A 45 -34.63 2.28 -25.92
C GLU A 45 -35.50 2.15 -24.66
N CYS A 46 -34.89 2.15 -23.47
CA CYS A 46 -35.59 2.01 -22.20
C CYS A 46 -35.98 3.35 -21.55
N ASN A 47 -35.62 4.48 -22.16
CA ASN A 47 -35.81 5.83 -21.60
C ASN A 47 -35.29 5.98 -20.16
N LEU A 48 -34.11 5.42 -19.91
CA LEU A 48 -33.43 5.51 -18.62
C LEU A 48 -32.20 6.41 -18.74
N ALA A 49 -31.85 7.11 -17.65
CA ALA A 49 -30.62 7.87 -17.61
C ALA A 49 -29.43 6.92 -17.87
N GLU A 50 -28.62 7.25 -18.88
CA GLU A 50 -27.47 6.44 -19.30
C GLU A 50 -26.53 6.13 -18.12
N ASP A 51 -26.31 7.09 -17.23
CA ASP A 51 -25.51 6.92 -16.02
C ASP A 51 -26.06 5.88 -15.04
N ALA A 52 -27.39 5.81 -14.88
CA ALA A 52 -28.04 4.81 -14.03
C ALA A 52 -27.89 3.41 -14.63
N MET A 53 -28.05 3.30 -15.95
CA MET A 53 -27.91 2.02 -16.67
C MET A 53 -26.45 1.54 -16.69
N ARG A 54 -25.49 2.46 -16.92
CA ARG A 54 -24.05 2.20 -16.76
C ARG A 54 -23.73 1.74 -15.35
N SER A 55 -24.29 2.37 -14.33
CA SER A 55 -24.08 1.97 -12.93
C SER A 55 -24.62 0.57 -12.63
N ALA A 56 -25.79 0.21 -13.17
CA ALA A 56 -26.37 -1.11 -12.99
C ALA A 56 -25.56 -2.21 -13.70
N VAL A 57 -25.25 -2.01 -14.99
CA VAL A 57 -24.54 -2.99 -15.83
C VAL A 57 -23.07 -3.16 -15.38
N LEU A 58 -22.37 -2.04 -15.15
CA LEU A 58 -20.94 -2.06 -14.83
C LEU A 58 -20.66 -2.21 -13.33
N GLY A 59 -21.63 -1.88 -12.47
CA GLY A 59 -21.56 -2.12 -11.02
C GLY A 59 -21.54 -3.61 -10.68
N HIS A 60 -22.24 -4.44 -11.45
CA HIS A 60 -22.29 -5.88 -11.25
C HIS A 60 -21.03 -6.63 -11.68
N GLN A 61 -20.27 -6.14 -12.66
CA GLN A 61 -19.17 -6.90 -13.28
C GLN A 61 -17.75 -6.47 -12.85
N ASN A 62 -17.60 -5.54 -11.89
CA ASN A 62 -16.29 -4.99 -11.50
C ASN A 62 -15.45 -4.39 -12.66
N ILE A 63 -16.05 -4.22 -13.85
CA ILE A 63 -15.40 -3.65 -15.05
C ILE A 63 -14.92 -2.21 -14.80
N HIS A 64 -15.49 -1.52 -13.80
CA HIS A 64 -15.00 -0.23 -13.33
C HIS A 64 -13.50 -0.23 -12.97
N ARG A 65 -12.93 -1.38 -12.56
CA ARG A 65 -11.50 -1.51 -12.24
C ARG A 65 -10.59 -1.40 -13.46
N PHE A 66 -11.12 -1.70 -14.66
CA PHE A 66 -10.38 -1.65 -15.92
C PHE A 66 -10.53 -0.32 -16.66
N ARG A 67 -11.53 0.50 -16.30
CA ARG A 67 -11.60 1.90 -16.73
C ARG A 67 -10.85 2.81 -15.77
N LYS A 68 -9.56 3.00 -16.05
CA LYS A 68 -8.68 3.88 -15.29
C LYS A 68 -8.88 5.37 -15.57
N GLU A 69 -9.88 5.77 -16.34
CA GLU A 69 -10.16 7.15 -16.71
C GLU A 69 -11.57 7.58 -16.29
N ARG A 70 -11.80 7.68 -14.98
CA ARG A 70 -12.92 8.50 -14.50
C ARG A 70 -12.34 9.73 -13.84
N ALA A 71 -12.88 10.89 -14.24
CA ALA A 71 -12.61 12.17 -13.60
C ALA A 71 -12.67 11.99 -12.07
N PRO A 72 -11.75 12.60 -11.30
CA PRO A 72 -11.75 12.43 -9.86
C PRO A 72 -13.13 12.76 -9.26
N ASN A 73 -13.63 11.85 -8.41
CA ASN A 73 -14.89 12.06 -7.69
C ASN A 73 -14.84 13.40 -6.94
N LEU A 74 -15.89 14.23 -7.04
CA LEU A 74 -16.00 15.54 -6.40
C LEU A 74 -15.79 15.49 -4.89
N LYS A 75 -16.19 14.41 -4.21
CA LYS A 75 -15.87 14.21 -2.79
C LYS A 75 -14.36 14.19 -2.56
N ASN A 76 -13.62 13.47 -3.40
CA ASN A 76 -12.16 13.38 -3.28
C ASN A 76 -11.50 14.73 -3.62
N VAL A 77 -12.05 15.47 -4.58
CA VAL A 77 -11.63 16.85 -4.89
C VAL A 77 -11.84 17.74 -3.68
N ALA A 78 -13.04 17.73 -3.08
CA ALA A 78 -13.37 18.53 -1.91
C ALA A 78 -12.43 18.22 -0.73
N VAL A 79 -12.21 16.94 -0.43
CA VAL A 79 -11.29 16.49 0.63
C VAL A 79 -9.87 16.93 0.33
N HIS A 80 -9.40 16.79 -0.92
CA HIS A 80 -8.04 17.17 -1.30
C HIS A 80 -7.80 18.68 -1.16
N LEU A 81 -8.71 19.51 -1.68
CA LEU A 81 -8.60 20.97 -1.58
C LEU A 81 -8.67 21.43 -0.11
N THR A 82 -9.57 20.84 0.68
CA THR A 82 -9.66 21.15 2.11
C THR A 82 -8.38 20.76 2.83
N LYS A 83 -7.81 19.59 2.51
CA LYS A 83 -6.53 19.15 3.08
C LYS A 83 -5.39 20.13 2.74
N GLN A 84 -5.29 20.59 1.50
CA GLN A 84 -4.28 21.59 1.10
C GLN A 84 -4.42 22.91 1.87
N GLU A 85 -5.65 23.34 2.14
CA GLU A 85 -5.89 24.56 2.94
C GLU A 85 -5.48 24.42 4.40
N PHE A 86 -5.67 23.23 4.99
CA PHE A 86 -5.20 22.92 6.34
C PHE A 86 -3.68 22.85 6.39
N GLU A 87 -3.05 22.17 5.43
CA GLU A 87 -1.59 22.10 5.31
C GLU A 87 -0.97 23.48 5.11
N ALA A 88 -1.58 24.36 4.30
CA ALA A 88 -1.13 25.74 4.10
C ALA A 88 -1.20 26.59 5.38
N ARG A 89 -2.06 26.20 6.34
CA ARG A 89 -2.17 26.84 7.67
C ARG A 89 -1.30 26.16 8.74
N GLY A 90 -0.54 25.13 8.37
CA GLY A 90 0.26 24.33 9.30
C GLY A 90 -0.59 23.46 10.23
N GLN A 91 -1.82 23.13 9.85
CA GLN A 91 -2.76 22.32 10.64
C GLN A 91 -2.86 20.91 10.07
N GLU A 92 -3.03 19.91 10.94
CA GLU A 92 -3.28 18.53 10.53
C GLU A 92 -4.73 18.36 10.08
N PHE A 93 -4.93 17.70 8.94
CA PHE A 93 -6.26 17.41 8.41
C PHE A 93 -6.68 15.98 8.75
N ASP A 94 -7.70 15.86 9.60
CA ASP A 94 -8.44 14.61 9.83
C ASP A 94 -9.81 14.63 9.12
N MET A 95 -10.14 13.55 8.40
CA MET A 95 -11.35 13.46 7.57
C MET A 95 -12.65 13.35 8.39
N HIS A 96 -12.57 12.80 9.60
CA HIS A 96 -13.70 12.60 10.50
C HIS A 96 -13.96 13.85 11.34
N GLU A 97 -12.91 14.47 11.87
CA GLU A 97 -13.00 15.68 12.69
C GLU A 97 -13.39 16.90 11.85
N HIS A 98 -12.85 17.01 10.64
CA HIS A 98 -13.11 18.14 9.74
C HIS A 98 -14.22 17.85 8.72
N GLY A 99 -15.17 16.99 9.11
CA GLY A 99 -16.30 16.57 8.31
C GLY A 99 -17.15 17.71 7.75
N THR A 100 -17.33 18.76 8.54
CA THR A 100 -18.08 19.97 8.17
C THR A 100 -17.37 20.77 7.07
N ALA A 101 -16.05 20.94 7.19
CA ALA A 101 -15.25 21.74 6.26
C ALA A 101 -15.24 21.15 4.84
N TRP A 102 -14.94 19.86 4.69
CA TRP A 102 -14.88 19.26 3.35
C TRP A 102 -16.26 19.02 2.76
N LYS A 103 -17.32 18.84 3.57
CA LYS A 103 -18.70 18.76 3.07
C LYS A 103 -19.19 20.11 2.55
N ALA A 104 -18.87 21.21 3.23
CA ALA A 104 -19.16 22.55 2.72
C ALA A 104 -18.46 22.82 1.38
N ARG A 105 -17.20 22.38 1.24
CA ARG A 105 -16.49 22.45 -0.03
C ARG A 105 -17.16 21.58 -1.11
N LEU A 106 -17.63 20.38 -0.76
CA LEU A 106 -18.33 19.51 -1.70
C LEU A 106 -19.61 20.17 -2.22
N ASP A 107 -20.37 20.83 -1.35
CA ASP A 107 -21.61 21.52 -1.72
C ASP A 107 -21.33 22.65 -2.72
N ILE A 108 -20.27 23.45 -2.50
CA ILE A 108 -19.82 24.48 -3.45
C ILE A 108 -19.48 23.85 -4.81
N LEU A 109 -18.71 22.76 -4.83
CA LEU A 109 -18.31 22.07 -6.07
C LEU A 109 -19.48 21.39 -6.80
N GLN A 110 -20.61 21.13 -6.13
CA GLN A 110 -21.80 20.59 -6.77
C GLN A 110 -22.59 21.68 -7.50
N HIS A 111 -22.48 22.94 -7.06
CA HIS A 111 -23.23 24.06 -7.61
C HIS A 111 -22.40 24.96 -8.54
N ASP A 112 -21.07 24.77 -8.59
CA ASP A 112 -20.15 25.49 -9.47
C ASP A 112 -19.36 24.52 -10.38
N PRO A 113 -19.79 24.33 -11.65
CA PRO A 113 -19.14 23.45 -12.60
C PRO A 113 -17.68 23.84 -12.93
N ASP A 114 -17.36 25.14 -12.93
CA ASP A 114 -16.03 25.62 -13.27
C ASP A 114 -15.05 25.34 -12.13
N ALA A 115 -15.47 25.59 -10.89
CA ALA A 115 -14.70 25.21 -9.70
C ALA A 115 -14.52 23.69 -9.60
N ALA A 116 -15.54 22.91 -9.97
CA ALA A 116 -15.48 21.46 -10.02
C ALA A 116 -14.43 20.96 -11.02
N GLN A 117 -14.38 21.55 -12.21
CA GLN A 117 -13.42 21.19 -13.24
C GLN A 117 -11.98 21.56 -12.83
N ALA A 118 -11.77 22.79 -12.36
CA ALA A 118 -10.46 23.23 -11.87
C ALA A 118 -9.95 22.35 -10.71
N GLY A 119 -10.82 22.00 -9.76
CA GLY A 119 -10.46 21.10 -8.66
C GLY A 119 -10.10 19.69 -9.10
N ARG A 120 -10.74 19.16 -10.15
CA ARG A 120 -10.40 17.86 -10.74
C ARG A 120 -9.01 17.88 -11.38
N GLU A 121 -8.67 18.95 -12.09
CA GLU A 121 -7.37 19.13 -12.72
C GLU A 121 -6.25 19.19 -11.67
N ILE A 122 -6.44 19.96 -10.59
CA ILE A 122 -5.49 20.02 -9.47
C ILE A 122 -5.26 18.61 -8.87
N LEU A 123 -6.33 17.86 -8.63
CA LEU A 123 -6.23 16.52 -8.06
C LEU A 123 -5.58 15.52 -9.03
N LEU A 124 -5.78 15.67 -10.34
CA LEU A 124 -5.10 14.87 -11.36
C LEU A 124 -3.60 15.17 -11.39
N MET A 125 -3.19 16.44 -11.43
CA MET A 125 -1.79 16.85 -11.37
C MET A 125 -1.11 16.33 -10.10
N HIS A 126 -1.79 16.39 -8.95
CA HIS A 126 -1.27 15.82 -7.71
C HIS A 126 -1.12 14.29 -7.80
N ARG A 127 -2.05 13.58 -8.46
CA ARG A 127 -1.94 12.13 -8.65
C ARG A 127 -0.79 11.77 -9.58
N GLU A 128 -0.56 12.53 -10.64
CA GLU A 128 0.54 12.30 -11.58
C GLU A 128 1.90 12.50 -10.92
N THR A 129 2.05 13.58 -10.14
CA THR A 129 3.26 13.81 -9.34
C THR A 129 3.45 12.75 -8.27
N ALA A 130 2.39 12.34 -7.56
CA ALA A 130 2.44 11.30 -6.53
C ALA A 130 2.60 9.87 -7.09
N ALA A 131 2.19 9.59 -8.33
CA ALA A 131 2.33 8.27 -8.97
C ALA A 131 3.79 7.84 -9.16
N HIS A 132 4.74 8.78 -9.04
CA HIS A 132 6.17 8.51 -9.03
C HIS A 132 6.66 7.90 -7.70
N GLN A 133 5.83 7.89 -6.65
CA GLN A 133 6.10 7.08 -5.46
C GLN A 133 5.63 5.65 -5.72
N VAL A 134 6.60 4.75 -5.91
CA VAL A 134 6.34 3.30 -5.99
C VAL A 134 5.59 2.89 -4.71
N ARG A 135 4.27 2.70 -4.83
CA ARG A 135 3.48 2.07 -3.78
C ARG A 135 3.99 0.64 -3.62
N VAL A 136 4.91 0.44 -2.69
CA VAL A 136 5.34 -0.90 -2.28
C VAL A 136 4.12 -1.58 -1.68
N SER A 137 3.59 -2.56 -2.40
CA SER A 137 2.41 -3.29 -1.95
C SER A 137 2.73 -4.02 -0.64
N ARG A 138 1.68 -4.27 0.15
CA ARG A 138 1.79 -5.09 1.37
C ARG A 138 2.58 -6.38 1.12
N LYS A 139 2.22 -7.10 0.05
CA LYS A 139 2.85 -8.37 -0.27
C LYS A 139 4.33 -8.22 -0.63
N ALA A 140 4.69 -7.14 -1.32
CA ALA A 140 6.07 -6.83 -1.62
C ALA A 140 6.91 -6.59 -0.35
N ARG A 141 6.34 -5.90 0.66
CA ARG A 141 7.03 -5.72 1.97
C ARG A 141 7.21 -7.02 2.74
N GLU A 142 6.18 -7.89 2.76
CA GLU A 142 6.28 -9.22 3.39
C GLU A 142 7.40 -10.08 2.74
N VAL A 143 7.46 -10.06 1.41
CA VAL A 143 8.47 -10.78 0.63
C VAL A 143 9.86 -10.20 0.90
N ASP A 144 9.99 -8.88 0.95
CA ASP A 144 11.26 -8.21 1.22
C ASP A 144 11.80 -8.52 2.62
N HIS A 145 10.94 -8.51 3.64
CA HIS A 145 11.30 -8.92 5.00
C HIS A 145 11.81 -10.36 5.03
N THR A 146 11.07 -11.30 4.41
CA THR A 146 11.45 -12.72 4.36
C THR A 146 12.79 -12.92 3.64
N ASN A 147 13.01 -12.21 2.53
CA ASN A 147 14.26 -12.27 1.78
C ASN A 147 15.43 -11.71 2.59
N THR A 148 15.20 -10.62 3.32
CA THR A 148 16.21 -9.98 4.18
C THR A 148 16.66 -10.92 5.29
N ALA A 149 15.72 -11.55 6.00
CA ALA A 149 16.05 -12.51 7.04
C ALA A 149 16.79 -13.74 6.49
N ALA A 150 16.38 -14.25 5.33
CA ALA A 150 17.09 -15.33 4.65
C ALA A 150 18.52 -14.93 4.22
N ALA A 151 18.73 -13.68 3.82
CA ALA A 151 20.06 -13.15 3.52
C ALA A 151 20.91 -13.06 4.79
N LEU A 152 20.37 -12.53 5.90
CA LEU A 152 21.05 -12.47 7.19
C LEU A 152 21.45 -13.85 7.70
N GLN A 153 20.56 -14.85 7.58
CA GLN A 153 20.88 -16.23 7.95
C GLN A 153 22.08 -16.79 7.14
N LYS A 154 22.19 -16.46 5.85
CA LYS A 154 23.33 -16.86 5.02
C LYS A 154 24.62 -16.19 5.46
N GLU A 155 24.57 -14.88 5.77
CA GLU A 155 25.74 -14.14 6.27
C GLU A 155 26.22 -14.68 7.62
N VAL A 156 25.29 -14.99 8.52
CA VAL A 156 25.60 -15.62 9.82
C VAL A 156 26.29 -16.97 9.64
N HIS A 157 25.78 -17.79 8.73
CA HIS A 157 26.39 -19.08 8.43
C HIS A 157 27.79 -18.92 7.83
N ALA A 158 27.96 -18.02 6.86
CA ALA A 158 29.26 -17.72 6.27
C ALA A 158 30.27 -17.20 7.31
N TYR A 159 29.85 -16.27 8.18
CA TYR A 159 30.66 -15.76 9.27
C TYR A 159 31.12 -16.88 10.22
N ASN A 160 30.20 -17.77 10.60
CA ASN A 160 30.50 -18.89 11.48
C ASN A 160 31.54 -19.82 10.85
N ILE A 161 31.40 -20.16 9.57
CA ILE A 161 32.37 -21.00 8.85
C ILE A 161 33.76 -20.35 8.82
N TRP A 162 33.83 -19.04 8.59
CA TRP A 162 35.12 -18.35 8.41
C TRP A 162 35.85 -18.05 9.71
N THR A 163 35.13 -17.78 10.79
CA THR A 163 35.73 -17.27 12.03
C THR A 163 35.62 -18.24 13.20
N GLY A 164 34.76 -19.26 13.10
CA GLY A 164 34.34 -20.06 14.24
C GLY A 164 33.49 -19.30 15.26
N GLY A 165 33.20 -18.01 15.01
CA GLY A 165 32.38 -17.17 15.86
C GLY A 165 30.89 -17.44 15.68
N HIS A 166 30.11 -17.02 16.67
CA HIS A 166 28.66 -17.17 16.67
C HIS A 166 27.99 -15.80 16.68
N ILE A 167 27.21 -15.54 15.63
CA ILE A 167 26.32 -14.38 15.55
C ILE A 167 24.89 -14.92 15.58
N LEU A 168 24.07 -14.27 16.38
CA LEU A 168 22.63 -14.49 16.40
C LEU A 168 21.94 -13.13 16.47
N GLY A 169 20.70 -13.11 16.02
CA GLY A 169 19.88 -11.91 16.07
C GLY A 169 18.44 -12.22 15.73
N LEU A 170 17.65 -11.16 15.74
CA LEU A 170 16.22 -11.24 15.46
C LEU A 170 15.81 -10.03 14.64
N THR A 171 14.95 -10.26 13.66
CA THR A 171 14.24 -9.21 12.95
C THR A 171 12.85 -9.07 13.56
N VAL A 172 12.40 -7.83 13.76
CA VAL A 172 11.07 -7.50 14.26
C VAL A 172 10.45 -6.40 13.41
N LYS A 173 9.12 -6.26 13.47
CA LYS A 173 8.44 -5.12 12.84
C LYS A 173 8.87 -3.81 13.49
N GLY A 174 9.24 -2.84 12.65
CA GLY A 174 9.40 -1.45 13.09
C GLY A 174 8.08 -0.71 13.29
N ARG A 175 6.97 -1.17 12.68
CA ARG A 175 5.64 -0.57 12.80
C ARG A 175 4.56 -1.64 12.94
N SER A 176 3.52 -1.37 13.72
CA SER A 176 2.39 -2.29 13.96
C SER A 176 1.61 -2.67 12.69
N LEU A 177 1.65 -1.80 11.68
CA LEU A 177 0.96 -1.99 10.40
C LEU A 177 1.78 -2.76 9.35
N ASP A 178 3.04 -3.09 9.64
CA ASP A 178 3.84 -3.96 8.76
C ASP A 178 3.50 -5.44 9.01
N TYR A 179 3.52 -6.23 7.94
CA TYR A 179 3.03 -7.61 7.94
C TYR A 179 4.15 -8.67 7.94
N GLY A 180 5.42 -8.26 7.97
CA GLY A 180 6.54 -9.20 8.10
C GLY A 180 6.54 -9.84 9.49
N HIS A 181 6.63 -11.16 9.59
CA HIS A 181 6.67 -11.84 10.88
C HIS A 181 8.05 -11.69 11.54
N PRO A 182 8.14 -11.54 12.86
CA PRO A 182 9.44 -11.50 13.53
C PRO A 182 10.16 -12.83 13.30
N GLN A 183 11.47 -12.80 13.07
CA GLN A 183 12.26 -13.98 12.73
C GLN A 183 13.57 -14.00 13.50
N PHE A 184 13.94 -15.17 14.00
CA PHE A 184 15.27 -15.42 14.54
C PHE A 184 16.23 -15.85 13.41
N PHE A 185 17.47 -15.39 13.49
CA PHE A 185 18.57 -15.89 12.67
C PHE A 185 19.77 -16.18 13.57
N GLY A 186 20.49 -17.25 13.28
CA GLY A 186 21.54 -17.74 14.15
C GLY A 186 22.03 -19.13 13.74
N THR A 187 23.12 -19.56 14.36
CA THR A 187 23.57 -20.96 14.26
C THR A 187 22.82 -21.84 15.25
N GLU A 188 22.88 -23.16 15.09
CA GLU A 188 22.30 -24.12 16.05
C GLU A 188 22.83 -23.90 17.47
N LEU A 189 24.12 -23.63 17.62
CA LEU A 189 24.71 -23.27 18.92
C LEU A 189 24.13 -21.96 19.49
N GLY A 190 23.84 -20.98 18.64
CA GLY A 190 23.23 -19.71 19.07
C GLY A 190 21.80 -19.91 19.55
N GLU A 191 21.02 -20.73 18.87
CA GLU A 191 19.67 -21.14 19.31
C GLU A 191 19.73 -21.90 20.65
N ALA A 192 20.67 -22.83 20.80
CA ALA A 192 20.87 -23.56 22.05
C ALA A 192 21.25 -22.62 23.21
N PHE A 193 22.13 -21.65 22.97
CA PHE A 193 22.54 -20.64 23.93
C PHE A 193 21.36 -19.75 24.37
N VAL A 194 20.56 -19.26 23.42
CA VAL A 194 19.36 -18.46 23.72
C VAL A 194 18.37 -19.28 24.54
N ARG A 195 18.15 -20.54 24.17
CA ARG A 195 17.26 -21.43 24.91
C ARG A 195 17.75 -21.69 26.32
N GLN A 196 19.05 -21.84 26.52
CA GLN A 196 19.63 -22.05 27.83
C GLN A 196 19.52 -20.80 28.73
N LEU A 197 19.74 -19.60 28.17
CA LEU A 197 19.69 -18.36 28.95
C LEU A 197 18.28 -17.86 29.22
N VAL A 198 17.40 -17.89 28.22
CA VAL A 198 16.06 -17.29 28.26
C VAL A 198 14.98 -18.32 28.58
N GLY A 199 15.28 -19.62 28.41
CA GLY A 199 14.29 -20.69 28.59
C GLY A 199 13.26 -20.79 27.45
N LYS A 200 13.48 -20.08 26.33
CA LYS A 200 12.58 -20.01 25.17
C LYS A 200 13.34 -20.20 23.87
N SER A 201 12.65 -20.58 22.80
CA SER A 201 13.26 -20.58 21.46
C SER A 201 13.59 -19.16 21.01
N GLY A 202 14.61 -19.02 20.14
CA GLY A 202 14.95 -17.72 19.57
C GLY A 202 13.78 -17.09 18.81
N GLN A 203 12.92 -17.92 18.22
CA GLN A 203 11.72 -17.49 17.52
C GLN A 203 10.63 -16.94 18.46
N GLU A 204 10.48 -17.49 19.66
CA GLU A 204 9.61 -16.93 20.70
C GLU A 204 10.17 -15.62 21.25
N LEU A 205 11.49 -15.55 21.47
CA LEU A 205 12.16 -14.32 21.87
C LEU A 205 11.94 -13.18 20.86
N ALA A 206 12.00 -13.47 19.56
CA ALA A 206 11.73 -12.48 18.51
C ALA A 206 10.28 -11.95 18.58
N LYS A 207 9.29 -12.80 18.88
CA LYS A 207 7.88 -12.40 19.06
C LYS A 207 7.68 -11.55 20.32
N ASP A 208 8.31 -11.93 21.42
CA ASP A 208 8.26 -11.19 22.67
C ASP A 208 8.88 -9.80 22.49
N PHE A 209 10.02 -9.72 21.80
CA PHE A 209 10.68 -8.45 21.50
C PHE A 209 9.83 -7.56 20.57
N GLU A 210 9.19 -8.13 19.55
CA GLU A 210 8.23 -7.38 18.72
C GLU A 210 7.06 -6.82 19.55
N THR A 211 6.53 -7.64 20.46
CA THR A 211 5.46 -7.22 21.37
C THR A 211 5.93 -6.06 22.26
N PHE A 212 7.13 -6.16 22.82
CA PHE A 212 7.74 -5.09 23.60
C PHE A 212 7.93 -3.81 22.78
N VAL A 213 8.48 -3.87 21.57
CA VAL A 213 8.71 -2.67 20.74
C VAL A 213 7.39 -2.03 20.30
N THR A 214 6.39 -2.84 19.96
CA THR A 214 5.10 -2.34 19.44
C THR A 214 4.13 -1.87 20.54
N GLN A 215 4.19 -2.46 21.74
CA GLN A 215 3.30 -2.13 22.87
C GLN A 215 3.99 -1.26 23.94
N GLY A 216 5.32 -1.36 24.07
CA GLY A 216 6.13 -0.70 25.10
C GLY A 216 6.28 0.81 24.96
N SER A 217 5.86 1.41 23.84
CA SER A 217 5.75 2.87 23.72
C SER A 217 4.47 3.45 24.35
N ARG A 218 3.51 2.61 24.79
CA ARG A 218 2.29 3.05 25.49
C ARG A 218 2.36 2.93 27.02
N VAL A 219 3.45 2.38 27.57
CA VAL A 219 3.59 2.13 29.01
C VAL A 219 4.84 2.79 29.57
N VAL A 220 4.92 4.12 29.42
CA VAL A 220 5.61 5.01 30.38
C VAL A 220 4.66 6.17 30.69
N GLY A 221 3.50 5.79 31.22
CA GLY A 221 2.43 6.70 31.66
C GLY A 221 1.61 6.10 32.80
N SER A 222 2.09 5.04 33.45
CA SER A 222 1.45 4.50 34.64
C SER A 222 1.88 5.34 35.85
N SER A 223 1.08 6.37 36.11
CA SER A 223 0.57 6.71 37.44
C SER A 223 1.34 6.05 38.59
N ALA A 224 2.33 6.77 39.12
CA ALA A 224 2.65 6.67 40.53
C ALA A 224 1.39 7.11 41.31
N ARG A 225 0.58 6.15 41.73
CA ARG A 225 -0.39 6.37 42.82
C ARG A 225 0.21 5.79 44.08
N THR A 226 0.80 6.71 44.83
CA THR A 226 1.00 6.62 46.27
C THR A 226 -0.33 6.30 46.94
N THR A 227 -0.38 5.18 47.65
CA THR A 227 -0.97 5.01 48.99
C THR A 227 -0.44 3.69 49.54
#